data_AF-A0AA47N658-F1
#
_entry.id   AF-A0AA47N658-F1
#
_cell.length_a   1.000
_cell.length_b   1.000
_cell.length_c   1.000
_cell.angle_alpha   90.00
_cell.angle_beta   90.00
_cell.angle_gamma   90.00
#
_symmetry.space_group_name_H-M   'P 1'
#
loop_
_entity.id
_entity.type
_entity.pdbx_description
1 polymer ?
#
loop_
_entity_poly.entity_id
_entity_poly.type
_entity_poly.pdbx_seq_one_letter_code
_entity_poly.pdbx_strand_id
1 'polypeptide(L)'
;MQNVQIPDPLEAQTEENEDDDYWDGLRPETITERIALYLASLKSKSAQTYSTVSFVVQQTSNLISDIVGSLQRKTLSLFGKLGHKDDQEVQELVHDFEEAASPFKGLESDFKQMQYFVKSGNFIHPVEEAFHGVSYVQRRDSATGTVRQVAVQDVFLSCPIETSLD
;
A
#
# COMPACT_ATOMS: atom_id res chain seq x y z
N MET A 1 -11.22 70.60 -6.10
CA MET A 1 -11.15 69.76 -7.31
C MET A 1 -9.92 68.88 -7.22
N GLN A 2 -10.09 67.60 -6.89
CA GLN A 2 -9.16 66.51 -7.19
C GLN A 2 -9.94 65.22 -6.95
N ASN A 3 -10.56 64.71 -8.01
CA ASN A 3 -11.14 63.36 -8.03
C ASN A 3 -9.98 62.39 -8.17
N VAL A 4 -9.63 61.70 -7.09
CA VAL A 4 -8.78 60.52 -7.15
C VAL A 4 -9.69 59.37 -7.55
N GLN A 5 -9.58 58.93 -8.80
CA GLN A 5 -10.21 57.72 -9.29
C GLN A 5 -9.49 56.53 -8.65
N ILE A 6 -10.17 55.86 -7.74
CA ILE A 6 -9.79 54.54 -7.22
C ILE A 6 -10.19 53.54 -8.31
N PRO A 7 -9.28 52.78 -8.91
CA PRO A 7 -9.67 51.71 -9.81
C PRO A 7 -10.28 50.56 -8.99
N ASP A 8 -11.43 50.05 -9.47
CA ASP A 8 -12.13 48.87 -8.98
C ASP A 8 -11.17 47.65 -8.92
N PRO A 9 -11.10 46.90 -7.79
CA PRO A 9 -10.34 45.67 -7.69
C PRO A 9 -11.17 44.46 -8.17
N LEU A 10 -11.86 44.61 -9.31
CA LEU A 10 -12.70 43.57 -9.92
C LEU A 10 -12.05 42.97 -11.17
N GLU A 11 -10.81 42.52 -11.06
CA GLU A 11 -10.23 41.51 -11.95
C GLU A 11 -9.24 40.65 -11.15
N ALA A 12 -9.72 40.02 -10.07
CA ALA A 12 -9.05 38.82 -9.59
C ALA A 12 -9.38 37.73 -10.60
N GLN A 13 -8.49 37.55 -11.58
CA GLN A 13 -8.44 36.35 -12.38
C GLN A 13 -8.34 35.19 -11.38
N THR A 14 -9.40 34.41 -11.26
CA THR A 14 -9.33 33.10 -10.62
C THR A 14 -8.42 32.29 -11.52
N GLU A 15 -7.12 32.30 -11.22
CA GLU A 15 -6.22 31.25 -11.65
C GLU A 15 -6.83 29.98 -11.06
N GLU A 16 -7.55 29.23 -11.88
CA GLU A 16 -7.89 27.84 -11.61
C GLU A 16 -6.55 27.16 -11.32
N ASN A 17 -6.28 26.87 -10.05
CA ASN A 17 -5.07 26.16 -9.65
C ASN A 17 -5.19 24.77 -10.29
N GLU A 18 -4.41 24.49 -11.34
CA GLU A 18 -4.30 23.15 -11.96
C GLU A 18 -3.89 22.05 -10.94
N ASP A 19 -3.50 22.44 -9.72
CA ASP A 19 -3.18 21.56 -8.60
C ASP A 19 -4.41 21.03 -7.83
N ASP A 20 -5.58 21.66 -7.93
CA ASP A 20 -6.78 21.22 -7.20
C ASP A 20 -7.35 19.89 -7.76
N ASP A 21 -7.24 19.68 -9.08
CA ASP A 21 -7.68 18.44 -9.76
C ASP A 21 -6.74 17.24 -9.54
N TYR A 22 -5.52 17.47 -9.06
CA TYR A 22 -4.51 16.42 -8.91
C TYR A 22 -4.86 15.41 -7.80
N TRP A 23 -5.49 15.88 -6.73
CA TRP A 23 -5.89 15.01 -5.61
C TRP A 23 -7.20 14.27 -5.88
N ASP A 24 -8.14 14.92 -6.56
CA ASP A 24 -9.45 14.36 -6.91
C ASP A 24 -9.35 13.30 -8.03
N GLY A 25 -8.27 13.34 -8.84
CA GLY A 25 -8.00 12.38 -9.92
C GLY A 25 -7.25 11.11 -9.51
N LEU A 26 -6.80 10.98 -8.24
CA LEU A 26 -6.08 9.79 -7.78
C LEU A 26 -7.05 8.62 -7.61
N ARG A 27 -7.11 7.76 -8.63
CA ARG A 27 -7.91 6.53 -8.56
C ARG A 27 -7.50 5.68 -7.34
N PRO A 28 -8.43 5.00 -6.66
CA PRO A 28 -8.15 4.15 -5.51
C PRO A 28 -7.04 3.11 -5.77
N GLU A 29 -6.92 2.66 -7.03
CA GLU A 29 -5.85 1.76 -7.47
C GLU A 29 -4.45 2.37 -7.27
N THR A 30 -4.29 3.67 -7.55
CA THR A 30 -3.00 4.39 -7.43
C THR A 30 -2.54 4.53 -5.98
N ILE A 31 -3.47 4.73 -5.05
CA ILE A 31 -3.16 4.81 -3.61
C ILE A 31 -2.73 3.43 -3.11
N THR A 32 -3.47 2.39 -3.50
CA THR A 32 -3.14 1.00 -3.15
C THR A 32 -1.76 0.60 -3.67
N GLU A 33 -1.41 0.98 -4.90
CA GLU A 33 -0.09 0.77 -5.48
C GLU A 33 1.02 1.50 -4.70
N ARG A 34 0.80 2.77 -4.33
CA ARG A 34 1.76 3.52 -3.52
C ARG A 34 1.99 2.89 -2.14
N ILE A 35 0.93 2.35 -1.53
CA ILE A 35 1.01 1.66 -0.25
C ILE A 35 1.74 0.32 -0.40
N ALA A 36 1.48 -0.41 -1.49
CA ALA A 36 2.23 -1.62 -1.82
C ALA A 36 3.73 -1.32 -2.04
N LEU A 37 4.07 -0.25 -2.77
CA LEU A 37 5.46 0.19 -2.96
C LEU A 37 6.12 0.59 -1.64
N TYR A 38 5.40 1.28 -0.75
CA TYR A 38 5.88 1.60 0.58
C TYR A 38 6.22 0.34 1.39
N LEU A 39 5.32 -0.66 1.39
CA LEU A 39 5.54 -1.95 2.06
C LEU A 39 6.71 -2.73 1.44
N ALA A 40 6.81 -2.75 0.11
CA ALA A 40 7.91 -3.38 -0.61
C ALA A 40 9.25 -2.71 -0.26
N SER A 41 9.28 -1.38 -0.18
CA SER A 41 10.48 -0.63 0.21
C SER A 41 10.88 -0.84 1.68
N LEU A 42 9.93 -1.07 2.58
CA LEU A 42 10.25 -1.43 3.96
C LEU A 42 10.86 -2.83 4.02
N LYS A 43 10.29 -3.79 3.28
CA LYS A 43 10.72 -5.18 3.24
C LYS A 43 12.04 -5.41 2.51
N SER A 44 12.36 -4.59 1.51
CA SER A 44 13.62 -4.70 0.75
C SER A 44 14.85 -4.35 1.60
N LYS A 45 14.66 -3.63 2.72
CA LYS A 45 15.73 -3.34 3.67
C LYS A 45 15.98 -4.57 4.54
N SER A 46 17.00 -5.35 4.15
CA SER A 46 17.43 -6.61 4.79
C SER A 46 17.71 -6.55 6.30
N ALA A 47 17.84 -5.35 6.87
CA ALA A 47 18.10 -5.14 8.29
C ALA A 47 16.83 -5.07 9.17
N GLN A 48 15.62 -5.04 8.59
CA GLN A 48 14.38 -4.93 9.37
C GLN A 48 13.76 -6.29 9.63
N THR A 49 13.44 -6.58 10.90
CA THR A 49 12.65 -7.75 11.24
C THR A 49 11.19 -7.53 10.84
N TYR A 50 10.47 -8.62 10.64
CA TYR A 50 9.02 -8.59 10.38
C TYR A 50 8.26 -7.78 11.45
N SER A 51 8.64 -7.91 12.71
CA SER A 51 8.07 -7.16 13.83
C SER A 51 8.28 -5.64 13.70
N THR A 52 9.43 -5.19 13.19
CA THR A 52 9.69 -3.77 12.95
C THR A 52 8.81 -3.24 11.83
N VAL A 53 8.69 -3.97 10.72
CA VAL A 53 7.83 -3.56 9.60
C VAL A 53 6.36 -3.48 10.04
N SER A 54 5.87 -4.49 10.76
CA SER A 54 4.51 -4.50 11.30
C SER A 54 4.26 -3.37 12.29
N PHE A 55 5.23 -3.06 13.16
CA PHE A 55 5.15 -1.91 14.07
C PHE A 55 5.05 -0.59 13.30
N VAL A 56 5.89 -0.37 12.28
CA VAL A 56 5.86 0.84 11.45
C VAL A 56 4.51 0.98 10.75
N VAL A 57 4.00 -0.10 10.12
CA VAL A 57 2.68 -0.11 9.47
C VAL A 57 1.58 0.26 10.46
N GLN A 58 1.61 -0.30 11.67
CA GLN A 58 0.62 0.03 12.70
C GLN A 58 0.70 1.50 13.13
N GLN A 59 1.91 2.02 13.38
CA GLN A 59 2.08 3.42 13.76
C GLN A 59 1.63 4.38 12.65
N THR A 60 1.97 4.08 11.41
CA THR A 60 1.54 4.86 10.24
C THR A 60 0.03 4.80 10.06
N SER A 61 -0.59 3.62 10.23
CA SER A 61 -2.04 3.48 10.16
C SER A 61 -2.76 4.30 11.23
N ASN A 62 -2.26 4.27 12.47
CA ASN A 62 -2.83 5.06 13.57
C ASN A 62 -2.72 6.56 13.29
N LEU A 63 -1.53 7.01 12.84
CA LEU A 63 -1.29 8.40 12.52
C LEU A 63 -2.22 8.91 11.40
N ILE A 64 -2.39 8.12 10.34
CA ILE A 64 -3.29 8.47 9.23
C ILE A 64 -4.74 8.50 9.73
N SER A 65 -5.17 7.50 10.49
CA SER A 65 -6.51 7.46 11.08
C SER A 65 -6.80 8.70 11.95
N ASP A 66 -5.82 9.16 12.73
CA ASP A 66 -5.98 10.35 13.58
C ASP A 66 -6.07 11.64 12.75
N ILE A 67 -5.25 11.78 11.71
CA ILE A 67 -5.29 12.93 10.78
C ILE A 67 -6.63 12.97 10.06
N VAL A 68 -7.03 11.85 9.46
CA VAL A 68 -8.29 11.71 8.72
C VAL A 68 -9.47 11.95 9.64
N GLY A 69 -9.50 11.36 10.84
CA GLY A 69 -10.57 11.60 11.82
C GLY A 69 -10.61 13.04 12.35
N SER A 70 -9.48 13.75 12.39
CA SER A 70 -9.45 15.19 12.68
C SER A 70 -10.06 16.02 11.56
N LEU A 71 -9.70 15.71 10.31
CA LEU A 71 -10.24 16.38 9.12
C LEU A 71 -11.75 16.13 8.97
N GLN A 72 -12.17 14.86 9.03
CA GLN A 72 -13.58 14.46 8.97
C GLN A 72 -14.43 15.23 9.98
N ARG A 73 -14.01 15.31 11.25
CA ARG A 73 -14.75 16.05 12.29
C ARG A 73 -14.87 17.54 11.98
N LYS A 74 -13.80 18.18 11.49
CA LYS A 74 -13.82 19.60 11.11
C LYS A 74 -14.74 19.85 9.93
N THR A 75 -14.64 19.01 8.90
CA THR A 75 -15.45 19.09 7.68
C THR A 75 -16.93 18.89 7.98
N LEU A 76 -17.29 17.86 8.74
CA LEU A 76 -18.68 17.61 9.14
C LEU A 76 -19.24 18.71 10.07
N SER A 77 -18.40 19.30 10.93
CA SER A 77 -18.81 20.44 11.73
C SER A 77 -19.14 21.66 10.87
N LEU A 78 -18.40 21.88 9.78
CA LEU A 78 -18.63 22.97 8.85
C LEU A 78 -19.93 22.77 8.05
N PHE A 79 -20.14 21.57 7.47
CA PHE A 79 -21.40 21.24 6.78
C PHE A 79 -22.62 21.28 7.71
N GLY A 80 -22.46 20.84 8.96
CA GLY A 80 -23.50 20.96 9.97
C GLY A 80 -23.90 22.41 10.29
N LYS A 81 -22.95 23.35 10.26
CA LYS A 81 -23.23 24.79 10.44
C LYS A 81 -23.90 25.41 9.22
N LEU A 82 -23.62 24.90 8.03
CA LEU A 82 -24.22 25.36 6.78
C LEU A 82 -25.59 24.72 6.51
N GLY A 83 -25.99 23.71 7.28
CA GLY A 83 -27.29 23.03 7.14
C GLY A 83 -27.30 21.89 6.12
N HIS A 84 -26.15 21.49 5.60
CA HIS A 84 -25.99 20.46 4.55
C HIS A 84 -25.67 19.06 5.11
N LYS A 85 -25.93 18.80 6.40
CA LYS A 85 -25.47 17.59 7.07
C LYS A 85 -26.06 16.30 6.48
N ASP A 86 -27.30 16.38 5.99
CA ASP A 86 -28.05 15.25 5.48
C ASP A 86 -27.98 15.14 3.94
N ASP A 87 -27.17 15.97 3.30
CA ASP A 87 -26.97 15.94 1.86
C ASP A 87 -26.24 14.66 1.46
N GLN A 88 -26.66 14.06 0.34
CA GLN A 88 -26.10 12.80 -0.15
C GLN A 88 -24.58 12.92 -0.40
N GLU A 89 -24.13 14.04 -0.97
CA GLU A 89 -22.71 14.31 -1.23
C GLU A 89 -21.88 14.34 0.07
N VAL A 90 -22.47 14.78 1.18
CA VAL A 90 -21.79 14.76 2.49
C VAL A 90 -21.70 13.33 3.04
N GLN A 91 -22.67 12.47 2.74
CA GLN A 91 -22.59 11.05 3.11
C GLN A 91 -21.55 10.29 2.28
N GLU A 92 -21.43 10.60 0.98
CA GLU A 92 -20.38 10.07 0.11
C GLU A 92 -18.99 10.50 0.63
N LEU A 93 -18.83 11.78 0.97
CA LEU A 93 -17.60 12.28 1.58
C LEU A 93 -17.26 11.60 2.92
N VAL A 94 -18.27 11.26 3.74
CA VAL A 94 -18.05 10.48 4.98
C VAL A 94 -17.48 9.11 4.65
N HIS A 95 -18.01 8.43 3.65
CA HIS A 95 -17.50 7.13 3.20
C HIS A 95 -16.04 7.24 2.73
N ASP A 96 -15.70 8.29 1.98
CA ASP A 96 -14.33 8.52 1.52
C ASP A 96 -13.35 8.74 2.69
N PHE A 97 -13.78 9.46 3.73
CA PHE A 97 -13.00 9.58 4.96
C PHE A 97 -12.82 8.24 5.68
N GLU A 98 -13.84 7.39 5.72
CA GLU A 98 -13.73 6.06 6.34
C GLU A 98 -12.78 5.14 5.58
N GLU A 99 -12.78 5.21 4.25
CA GLU A 99 -11.84 4.48 3.40
C GLU A 99 -10.41 5.00 3.59
N ALA A 100 -10.20 6.31 3.58
CA ALA A 100 -8.91 6.95 3.79
C ALA A 100 -8.33 6.70 5.19
N ALA A 101 -9.18 6.52 6.20
CA ALA A 101 -8.75 6.18 7.57
C ALA A 101 -8.14 4.78 7.67
N SER A 102 -8.35 3.93 6.66
CA SER A 102 -7.88 2.54 6.60
C SER A 102 -6.90 2.32 5.43
N PRO A 103 -5.73 2.99 5.41
CA PRO A 103 -4.85 3.00 4.24
C PRO A 103 -4.33 1.60 3.86
N PHE A 104 -4.06 0.74 4.85
CA PHE A 104 -3.54 -0.61 4.60
C PHE A 104 -4.63 -1.67 4.35
N LYS A 105 -5.89 -1.26 4.14
CA LYS A 105 -7.00 -2.19 3.89
C LYS A 105 -6.70 -3.06 2.68
N GLY A 106 -6.78 -4.38 2.85
CA GLY A 106 -6.41 -5.35 1.81
C GLY A 106 -4.91 -5.64 1.71
N LEU A 107 -4.06 -4.99 2.50
CA LEU A 107 -2.60 -5.20 2.58
C LEU A 107 -2.11 -5.38 4.03
N GLU A 108 -3.00 -5.74 4.96
CA GLU A 108 -2.71 -5.78 6.40
C GLU A 108 -1.80 -6.95 6.80
N SER A 109 -1.78 -8.02 5.99
CA SER A 109 -1.02 -9.22 6.27
C SER A 109 -0.09 -9.59 5.12
N ASP A 110 1.00 -10.29 5.44
CA ASP A 110 1.94 -10.80 4.44
C ASP A 110 1.27 -11.65 3.37
N PHE A 111 0.29 -12.47 3.76
CA PHE A 111 -0.46 -13.27 2.80
C PHE A 111 -1.21 -12.39 1.80
N LYS A 112 -1.92 -11.35 2.27
CA LYS A 112 -2.66 -10.44 1.40
C LYS A 112 -1.74 -9.58 0.54
N GLN A 113 -0.63 -9.11 1.11
CA GLN A 113 0.41 -8.38 0.38
C GLN A 113 1.00 -9.24 -0.73
N MET A 114 1.37 -10.49 -0.43
CA MET A 114 1.88 -11.43 -1.42
C MET A 114 0.83 -11.70 -2.51
N GLN A 115 -0.42 -11.96 -2.13
CA GLN A 115 -1.50 -12.15 -3.08
C GLN A 115 -1.70 -10.93 -3.99
N TYR A 116 -1.55 -9.72 -3.46
CA TYR A 116 -1.59 -8.48 -4.24
C TYR A 116 -0.42 -8.38 -5.23
N PHE A 117 0.81 -8.64 -4.80
CA PHE A 117 1.97 -8.59 -5.70
C PHE A 117 1.92 -9.67 -6.79
N VAL A 118 1.39 -10.85 -6.48
CA VAL A 118 1.16 -11.90 -7.48
C VAL A 118 0.09 -11.50 -8.49
N LYS A 119 -1.04 -10.95 -8.02
CA LYS A 119 -2.13 -10.49 -8.90
C LYS A 119 -1.74 -9.30 -9.78
N SER A 120 -0.91 -8.40 -9.27
CA SER A 120 -0.45 -7.22 -10.00
C SER A 120 0.68 -7.52 -11.00
N GLY A 121 1.19 -8.76 -11.05
CA GLY A 121 2.32 -9.13 -11.90
C GLY A 121 3.67 -8.58 -11.42
N ASN A 122 3.71 -7.89 -10.28
CA ASN A 122 4.91 -7.27 -9.71
C ASN A 122 5.71 -8.22 -8.79
N PHE A 123 5.31 -9.49 -8.70
CA PHE A 123 6.03 -10.52 -7.96
C PHE A 123 6.64 -11.56 -8.89
N ILE A 124 7.97 -11.67 -8.86
CA ILE A 124 8.68 -12.76 -9.51
C ILE A 124 8.79 -13.91 -8.51
N HIS A 125 8.10 -15.02 -8.80
CA HIS A 125 8.23 -16.24 -8.01
C HIS A 125 9.61 -16.87 -8.25
N PRO A 126 10.35 -17.21 -7.18
CA PRO A 126 11.49 -18.12 -7.30
C PRO A 126 11.01 -19.45 -7.88
N VAL A 127 11.73 -19.94 -8.89
CA VAL A 127 11.49 -21.24 -9.51
C VAL A 127 12.39 -22.25 -8.82
N GLU A 128 11.79 -23.33 -8.33
CA GLU A 128 12.56 -24.49 -7.85
C GLU A 128 13.14 -25.23 -9.05
N GLU A 129 14.46 -25.26 -9.12
CA GLU A 129 15.18 -26.03 -10.13
C GLU A 129 15.86 -27.21 -9.44
N ALA A 130 15.63 -28.40 -10.01
CA ALA A 130 16.27 -29.61 -9.54
C ALA A 130 17.76 -29.55 -9.85
N PHE A 131 18.59 -29.68 -8.81
CA PHE A 131 20.01 -29.85 -8.99
C PHE A 131 20.28 -31.21 -9.65
N HIS A 132 21.28 -31.26 -10.53
CA HIS A 132 21.67 -32.49 -11.22
C HIS A 132 22.35 -33.52 -10.29
N GLY A 133 22.60 -33.16 -9.02
CA GLY A 133 23.15 -34.02 -7.97
C GLY A 133 22.10 -34.56 -7.00
N VAL A 134 22.51 -35.57 -6.23
CA VAL A 134 21.71 -36.12 -5.13
C VAL A 134 22.51 -36.10 -3.84
N SER A 135 21.86 -35.71 -2.75
CA SER A 135 22.40 -35.77 -1.41
C SER A 135 21.90 -37.02 -0.68
N TYR A 136 22.78 -37.69 0.06
CA TYR A 136 22.39 -38.87 0.84
C TYR A 136 22.05 -38.46 2.28
N VAL A 137 20.78 -38.51 2.63
CA VAL A 137 20.31 -38.24 4.00
C VAL A 137 20.00 -39.53 4.73
N GLN A 138 20.32 -39.57 6.02
CA GLN A 138 19.93 -40.70 6.87
C GLN A 138 18.45 -40.58 7.23
N ARG A 139 17.62 -41.53 6.81
CA ARG A 139 16.24 -41.67 7.28
C ARG A 139 16.12 -42.92 8.13
N ARG A 140 15.43 -42.77 9.25
CA ARG A 140 15.02 -43.90 10.08
C ARG A 140 13.73 -44.47 9.53
N ASP A 141 13.75 -45.75 9.20
CA ASP A 141 12.55 -46.49 8.86
C ASP A 141 11.68 -46.61 10.12
N SER A 142 10.46 -46.09 10.07
CA SER A 142 9.53 -46.06 11.19
C SER A 142 9.01 -47.45 11.56
N ALA A 143 9.04 -48.42 10.64
CA ALA A 143 8.59 -49.78 10.89
C ALA A 143 9.68 -50.68 11.48
N THR A 144 10.94 -50.52 11.04
CA THR A 144 12.05 -51.40 11.44
C THR A 144 13.06 -50.74 12.39
N GLY A 145 12.92 -49.43 12.64
CA GLY A 145 13.81 -48.65 13.48
C GLY A 145 15.23 -48.48 12.92
N THR A 146 15.51 -49.06 11.74
CA THR A 146 16.83 -49.09 11.11
C THR A 146 17.08 -47.79 10.36
N VAL A 147 18.31 -47.28 10.46
CA VAL A 147 18.74 -46.09 9.73
C VAL A 147 19.26 -46.50 8.36
N ARG A 148 18.73 -45.90 7.30
CA ARG A 148 19.18 -46.09 5.91
C ARG A 148 19.51 -44.76 5.28
N GLN A 149 20.52 -44.75 4.40
CA GLN A 149 20.78 -43.59 3.55
C GLN A 149 19.82 -43.60 2.36
N VAL A 150 19.15 -42.47 2.15
CA VAL A 150 18.22 -42.26 1.05
C VAL A 150 18.75 -41.11 0.20
N ALA A 151 18.87 -41.33 -1.10
CA ALA A 151 19.19 -40.28 -2.05
C ALA A 151 18.00 -39.31 -2.14
N VAL A 152 18.26 -38.03 -1.86
CA VAL A 152 17.32 -36.93 -1.98
C VAL A 152 17.85 -36.02 -3.07
N GLN A 153 16.97 -35.66 -4.01
CA GLN A 153 17.31 -34.71 -5.05
C GLN A 153 17.37 -33.32 -4.43
N ASP A 154 18.53 -32.67 -4.57
CA ASP A 154 18.69 -31.31 -4.10
C ASP A 154 17.95 -30.37 -5.06
N VAL A 155 17.37 -29.30 -4.51
CA VAL A 155 16.72 -28.24 -5.27
C VAL A 155 17.38 -26.92 -4.90
N PHE A 156 17.53 -26.03 -5.88
CA PHE A 156 17.92 -24.65 -5.65
C PHE A 156 16.83 -23.73 -6.17
N LEU A 157 16.74 -22.55 -5.56
CA LEU A 157 15.79 -21.52 -5.97
C LEU A 157 16.47 -20.60 -6.96
N SER A 158 15.99 -20.55 -8.21
CA SER A 158 16.40 -19.58 -9.21
C SER A 158 15.38 -18.43 -9.26
N CYS A 159 15.84 -17.18 -9.28
CA CYS A 159 14.97 -16.03 -9.56
C CYS A 159 15.16 -15.67 -11.04
N PRO A 160 14.16 -15.87 -11.92
CA PRO A 160 14.29 -15.46 -13.29
C PRO A 160 14.36 -13.94 -13.35
N ILE A 161 15.53 -13.41 -13.70
CA ILE A 161 15.69 -11.99 -14.03
C ILE A 161 15.18 -11.87 -15.46
N GLU A 162 14.16 -11.04 -15.70
CA GLU A 162 13.78 -10.73 -17.08
C GLU A 162 15.02 -10.23 -17.83
N THR A 163 15.42 -10.97 -18.85
CA THR A 163 16.46 -10.59 -19.79
C THR A 163 15.92 -9.47 -20.69
N SER A 164 15.71 -8.29 -20.12
CA SER A 164 15.58 -7.03 -20.87
C SER A 164 16.82 -6.19 -20.62
N LEU A 165 17.97 -6.75 -21.03
CA LEU A 165 19.18 -6.02 -21.35
C LEU A 165 19.52 -6.41 -22.79
N ASP A 166 18.69 -5.93 -23.72
CA ASP A 166 19.00 -5.78 -25.15
C ASP A 166 18.37 -4.47 -25.64
#